data_AF-A0A7J9IA97-F1
#
_entry.id   AF-A0A7J9IA97-F1
#
_cell.length_a   1.000
_cell.length_b   1.000
_cell.length_c   1.000
_cell.angle_alpha   90.00
_cell.angle_beta   90.00
_cell.angle_gamma   90.00
#
_symmetry.space_group_name_H-M   'P 1'
#
loop_
_entity.id
_entity.type
_entity.pdbx_description
1 polymer ?
#
loop_
_entity_poly.entity_id
_entity_poly.type
_entity_poly.pdbx_seq_one_letter_code
_entity_poly.pdbx_strand_id
1 'polypeptide(L)'
;MLSNKKILWEEMIEIRKQLTNYWIMGGDFNAIRNKSERCNCVGLLKGSKVFGSFIDKCKLVDLPLLGKKFTWYGPDKKKSRLDRFVVDEEWKWNRGYRNVLEKIINEIEERIKFLDGESDNRELTELEMEEM
;
A
#
# COMPACT_ATOMS: atom_id res chain seq x y z
N MET A 1 -14.63 2.82 10.68
CA MET A 1 -13.16 2.76 10.61
C MET A 1 -12.61 3.70 9.53
N LEU A 2 -13.38 4.08 8.51
CA LEU A 2 -12.97 5.04 7.48
C LEU A 2 -12.58 6.43 8.01
N SER A 3 -13.30 6.95 9.01
CA SER A 3 -12.96 8.21 9.67
C SER A 3 -11.59 8.16 10.34
N ASN A 4 -11.23 7.02 10.94
CA ASN A 4 -9.93 6.83 11.58
C ASN A 4 -8.80 6.71 10.55
N LYS A 5 -9.03 6.00 9.44
CA LYS A 5 -8.07 5.97 8.31
C LYS A 5 -7.85 7.37 7.73
N LYS A 6 -8.90 8.18 7.62
CA LYS A 6 -8.77 9.58 7.19
C LYS A 6 -7.91 10.40 8.15
N ILE A 7 -8.16 10.31 9.45
CA ILE A 7 -7.37 11.00 10.48
C ILE A 7 -5.90 10.57 10.39
N LEU A 8 -5.62 9.26 10.33
CA LEU A 8 -4.27 8.73 10.19
C LEU A 8 -3.54 9.32 8.98
N TRP A 9 -4.20 9.34 7.82
CA TRP A 9 -3.62 9.89 6.60
C TRP A 9 -3.38 11.40 6.68
N GLU A 10 -4.26 12.14 7.35
CA GLU A 10 -4.09 13.57 7.62
C GLU A 10 -2.90 13.82 8.57
N GLU A 11 -2.77 13.05 9.64
CA GLU A 11 -1.64 13.14 10.57
C GLU A 11 -0.31 12.82 9.88
N MET A 12 -0.26 11.79 9.03
CA MET A 12 0.93 11.45 8.26
C MET A 12 1.33 12.56 7.29
N ILE A 13 0.36 13.26 6.68
CA ILE A 13 0.63 14.45 5.85
C ILE A 13 1.24 15.58 6.70
N GLU A 14 0.76 15.80 7.93
CA GLU A 14 1.35 16.81 8.80
C GLU A 14 2.79 16.46 9.22
N ILE A 15 3.07 15.20 9.54
CA ILE A 15 4.44 14.73 9.82
C ILE A 15 5.33 14.95 8.59
N ARG A 16 4.83 14.65 7.39
CA ARG A 16 5.57 14.87 6.13
C ARG A 16 5.96 16.33 5.91
N LYS A 17 5.15 17.28 6.35
CA LYS A 17 5.49 18.72 6.23
C LYS A 17 6.63 19.14 7.15
N GLN A 18 6.85 18.40 8.23
CA GLN A 18 7.87 18.72 9.25
C GLN A 18 9.22 18.04 8.97
N LEU A 19 9.21 16.91 8.25
CA LEU A 19 10.40 16.11 7.96
C LEU A 19 10.89 16.33 6.53
N THR A 20 12.19 16.55 6.36
CA THR A 20 12.85 16.74 5.05
C THR A 20 13.53 15.48 4.53
N ASN A 21 13.60 14.41 5.33
CA ASN A 21 14.21 13.14 4.93
C ASN A 21 13.36 12.42 3.88
N TYR A 22 14.02 11.64 3.01
CA TYR A 22 13.34 10.73 2.10
C TYR A 22 12.51 9.70 2.87
N TRP A 23 11.30 9.46 2.40
CA TRP A 23 10.42 8.44 2.96
C TRP A 23 10.53 7.14 2.18
N ILE A 24 10.63 6.03 2.92
CA ILE A 24 10.46 4.67 2.42
C ILE A 24 9.46 4.02 3.39
N MET A 25 8.30 3.63 2.87
CA MET A 25 7.26 3.00 3.66
C MET A 25 6.82 1.71 3.00
N GLY A 26 6.44 0.75 3.83
CA GLY A 26 6.21 -0.62 3.40
C GLY A 26 5.33 -1.39 4.36
N GLY A 27 4.38 -2.17 3.83
CA GLY A 27 3.51 -3.04 4.61
C GLY A 27 2.06 -2.99 4.16
N ASP A 28 1.17 -3.50 5.02
CA ASP A 28 -0.28 -3.53 4.83
C ASP A 28 -0.90 -2.14 5.11
N PHE A 29 -1.30 -1.45 4.05
CA PHE A 29 -2.00 -0.16 4.18
C PHE A 29 -3.51 -0.32 4.36
N ASN A 30 -4.03 -1.54 4.18
CA ASN A 30 -5.45 -1.88 4.21
C ASN A 30 -6.30 -0.89 3.39
N ALA A 31 -5.79 -0.47 2.24
CA ALA A 31 -6.41 0.53 1.38
C ALA A 31 -6.13 0.25 -0.09
N ILE A 32 -7.13 0.46 -0.95
CA ILE A 32 -7.01 0.37 -2.40
C ILE A 32 -6.96 1.76 -3.04
N ARG A 33 -6.15 1.94 -4.08
CA ARG A 33 -6.02 3.19 -4.85
C ARG A 33 -6.83 3.16 -6.14
N ASN A 34 -6.95 2.00 -6.77
CA ASN A 34 -7.61 1.85 -8.07
C ASN A 34 -8.54 0.63 -8.10
N LYS A 35 -9.59 0.68 -8.93
CA LYS A 35 -10.50 -0.48 -9.12
C LYS A 35 -9.78 -1.73 -9.63
N SER A 36 -8.70 -1.55 -10.41
CA SER A 36 -7.88 -2.64 -10.93
C SER A 36 -7.13 -3.43 -9.86
N GLU A 37 -7.04 -2.89 -8.64
CA GLU A 37 -6.38 -3.50 -7.49
C GLU A 37 -7.27 -4.46 -6.72
N ARG A 38 -8.50 -4.70 -7.19
CA ARG A 38 -9.41 -5.71 -6.65
C ARG A 38 -10.06 -6.57 -7.72
N CYS A 39 -10.42 -7.79 -7.37
CA CYS A 39 -11.10 -8.76 -8.22
C CYS A 39 -12.25 -9.41 -7.43
N ASN A 40 -13.40 -9.61 -8.09
CA ASN A 40 -14.61 -10.24 -7.52
C ASN A 40 -15.19 -9.57 -6.26
N CYS A 41 -14.82 -8.30 -5.97
CA CYS A 41 -15.41 -7.51 -4.89
C CYS A 41 -16.51 -6.58 -5.43
N VAL A 42 -17.69 -6.59 -4.79
CA VAL A 42 -18.84 -5.73 -5.10
C VAL A 42 -18.89 -4.61 -4.04
N GLY A 43 -18.83 -3.33 -4.45
CA GLY A 43 -18.75 -2.22 -3.48
C GLY A 43 -18.12 -0.94 -4.05
N LEU A 44 -18.31 0.19 -3.36
CA LEU A 44 -17.66 1.47 -3.68
C LEU A 44 -16.20 1.44 -3.18
N LEU A 45 -15.29 2.14 -3.86
CA LEU A 45 -13.89 2.32 -3.43
C LEU A 45 -13.82 3.31 -2.24
N LYS A 46 -14.47 2.99 -1.13
CA LYS A 46 -14.50 3.85 0.06
C LYS A 46 -13.06 4.02 0.56
N GLY A 47 -12.70 5.24 0.96
CA GLY A 47 -11.33 5.57 1.40
C GLY A 47 -10.26 5.65 0.32
N SER A 48 -10.49 5.11 -0.88
CA SER A 48 -9.51 5.13 -1.97
C SER A 48 -9.08 6.55 -2.37
N LYS A 49 -10.02 7.48 -2.41
CA LYS A 49 -9.73 8.91 -2.65
C LYS A 49 -8.86 9.53 -1.56
N VAL A 50 -9.09 9.15 -0.29
CA VAL A 50 -8.34 9.69 0.84
C VAL A 50 -6.92 9.13 0.85
N PHE A 51 -6.79 7.82 0.62
CA PHE A 51 -5.48 7.18 0.50
C PHE A 51 -4.68 7.71 -0.70
N GLY A 52 -5.32 7.86 -1.86
CA GLY A 52 -4.71 8.49 -3.03
C GLY A 52 -4.24 9.92 -2.74
N SER A 53 -5.08 10.72 -2.05
CA SER A 53 -4.72 12.08 -1.65
C SER A 53 -3.49 12.12 -0.73
N PHE A 54 -3.36 11.17 0.19
CA PHE A 54 -2.17 11.03 1.03
C PHE A 54 -0.91 10.75 0.21
N ILE A 55 -0.97 9.75 -0.68
CA ILE A 55 0.16 9.41 -1.54
C ILE A 55 0.60 10.61 -2.39
N ASP A 56 -0.37 11.32 -2.98
CA ASP A 56 -0.10 12.47 -3.86
C ASP A 56 0.45 13.67 -3.07
N LYS A 57 -0.17 14.02 -1.93
CA LYS A 57 0.29 15.14 -1.08
C LYS A 57 1.68 14.91 -0.49
N CYS A 58 2.03 13.66 -0.20
CA CYS A 58 3.35 13.30 0.30
C CYS A 58 4.38 13.09 -0.81
N LYS A 59 4.02 13.25 -2.10
CA LYS A 59 4.88 13.01 -3.27
C LYS A 59 5.53 11.61 -3.24
N LEU A 60 4.72 10.62 -2.91
CA LEU A 60 5.15 9.23 -2.82
C LEU A 60 4.81 8.48 -4.10
N VAL A 61 5.72 7.60 -4.51
CA VAL A 61 5.56 6.72 -5.65
C VAL A 61 5.31 5.31 -5.15
N ASP A 62 4.16 4.76 -5.54
CA ASP A 62 3.83 3.35 -5.33
C ASP A 62 4.69 2.49 -6.27
N LEU A 63 5.56 1.67 -5.69
CA LEU A 63 6.42 0.77 -6.45
C LEU A 63 5.61 -0.42 -6.97
N PRO A 64 5.85 -0.84 -8.23
CA PRO A 64 5.16 -2.00 -8.78
C PRO A 64 5.55 -3.26 -8.00
N LEU A 65 4.57 -4.12 -7.76
CA LEU A 65 4.83 -5.47 -7.32
C LEU A 65 5.39 -6.27 -8.51
N LEU A 66 6.58 -6.84 -8.37
CA LEU A 66 7.14 -7.73 -9.36
C LEU A 66 6.47 -9.10 -9.24
N GLY A 67 5.86 -9.58 -10.34
CA GLY A 67 5.28 -10.93 -10.43
C GLY A 67 3.88 -11.15 -9.84
N LYS A 68 3.40 -10.33 -8.89
CA LYS A 68 2.06 -10.50 -8.28
C LYS A 68 1.22 -9.21 -8.32
N LYS A 69 -0.03 -9.30 -8.76
CA LYS A 69 -0.95 -8.14 -8.85
C LYS A 69 -1.72 -7.86 -7.55
N PHE A 70 -1.87 -8.87 -6.68
CA PHE A 70 -2.66 -8.83 -5.46
C PHE A 70 -1.83 -9.38 -4.30
N THR A 71 -2.09 -8.91 -3.09
CA THR A 71 -1.36 -9.28 -1.85
C THR A 71 -2.29 -9.84 -0.77
N TRP A 72 -3.61 -9.75 -1.01
CA TRP A 72 -4.62 -10.38 -0.21
C TRP A 72 -5.53 -11.26 -1.08
N TYR A 73 -5.85 -12.44 -0.57
CA TYR A 73 -6.71 -13.44 -1.20
C TYR A 73 -7.76 -13.86 -0.19
N GLY A 74 -9.02 -13.78 -0.57
CA GLY A 74 -10.13 -14.12 0.31
C GLY A 74 -11.13 -15.09 -0.31
N PRO A 75 -12.24 -15.33 0.41
CA PRO A 75 -13.33 -16.18 -0.05
C PRO A 75 -13.88 -15.75 -1.41
N ASP A 76 -14.55 -16.67 -2.11
CA ASP A 76 -15.20 -16.42 -3.41
C ASP A 76 -14.27 -15.87 -4.50
N LYS A 77 -12.99 -16.25 -4.45
CA LYS A 77 -11.95 -15.76 -5.37
C LYS A 77 -11.81 -14.23 -5.33
N LYS A 78 -12.15 -13.60 -4.20
CA LYS A 78 -11.87 -12.17 -3.96
C LYS A 78 -10.38 -11.97 -3.80
N LYS A 79 -9.86 -10.91 -4.41
CA LYS A 79 -8.45 -10.55 -4.35
C LYS A 79 -8.31 -9.05 -4.23
N SER A 80 -7.37 -8.58 -3.43
CA SER A 80 -7.08 -7.16 -3.25
C SER A 80 -5.58 -6.92 -3.15
N ARG A 81 -5.12 -5.74 -3.58
CA ARG A 81 -3.76 -5.26 -3.29
C ARG A 81 -3.83 -4.33 -2.08
N LEU A 82 -3.35 -4.81 -0.94
CA LEU A 82 -3.37 -4.09 0.34
C LEU A 82 -1.97 -3.70 0.80
N ASP A 83 -0.99 -4.56 0.52
CA ASP A 83 0.40 -4.35 0.82
C ASP A 83 1.07 -3.56 -0.29
N ARG A 84 1.85 -2.56 0.12
CA ARG A 84 2.49 -1.60 -0.79
C ARG A 84 3.85 -1.24 -0.28
N PHE A 85 4.71 -0.85 -1.22
CA PHE A 85 5.94 -0.14 -0.91
C PHE A 85 5.91 1.17 -1.65
N VAL A 86 5.96 2.25 -0.87
CA VAL A 86 5.85 3.61 -1.38
C VAL A 86 7.11 4.36 -0.97
N VAL A 87 7.71 5.05 -1.93
CA VAL A 87 8.99 5.72 -1.74
C VAL A 87 8.91 7.15 -2.23
N ASP A 88 9.78 8.00 -1.72
CA ASP A 88 9.88 9.37 -2.21
C ASP A 88 10.13 9.42 -3.72
N GLU A 89 9.40 10.29 -4.42
CA GLU A 89 9.57 10.47 -5.87
C GLU A 89 10.99 10.89 -6.24
N GLU A 90 11.59 11.79 -5.46
CA GLU A 90 12.95 12.27 -5.70
C GLU A 90 13.98 11.16 -5.47
N TRP A 91 13.73 10.28 -4.50
CA TRP A 91 14.58 9.15 -4.20
C TRP A 91 14.59 8.12 -5.35
N LYS A 92 13.43 7.88 -5.98
CA LYS A 92 13.30 6.96 -7.13
C LYS A 92 14.19 7.35 -8.31
N TRP A 93 14.36 8.65 -8.56
CA TRP A 93 15.11 9.15 -9.73
C TRP A 93 16.59 9.42 -9.45
N ASN A 94 17.01 9.35 -8.19
CA ASN A 94 18.38 9.59 -7.82
C ASN A 94 19.24 8.32 -8.05
N ARG A 95 20.13 8.39 -9.05
CA ARG A 95 21.02 7.30 -9.46
C ARG A 95 21.94 6.80 -8.33
N GLY A 96 22.24 7.64 -7.33
CA GLY A 96 23.07 7.28 -6.19
C GLY A 96 22.40 6.27 -5.24
N TYR A 97 21.07 6.15 -5.28
CA TYR A 97 20.32 5.23 -4.43
C TYR A 97 19.89 3.95 -5.13
N ARG A 98 20.31 3.70 -6.37
CA ARG A 98 19.90 2.52 -7.14
C ARG A 98 20.18 1.19 -6.42
N ASN A 99 21.36 1.05 -5.83
CA ASN A 99 21.72 -0.16 -5.09
C ASN A 99 20.89 -0.34 -3.81
N VAL A 100 20.46 0.77 -3.20
CA VAL A 100 19.60 0.77 -2.01
C VAL A 100 18.16 0.42 -2.41
N LEU A 101 17.67 0.98 -3.52
CA LEU A 101 16.40 0.63 -4.17
C LEU A 101 16.33 -0.86 -4.47
N GLU A 102 17.34 -1.41 -5.14
CA GLU A 102 17.39 -2.84 -5.51
C GLU A 102 17.41 -3.73 -4.25
N LYS A 103 18.20 -3.37 -3.22
CA LYS A 103 18.21 -4.10 -1.95
C LYS A 103 16.86 -4.07 -1.24
N ILE A 104 16.22 -2.90 -1.20
CA ILE A 104 14.88 -2.72 -0.62
C ILE A 104 13.87 -3.55 -1.40
N ILE A 105 13.85 -3.49 -2.74
CA ILE A 105 12.96 -4.30 -3.58
C ILE A 105 13.15 -5.80 -3.31
N ASN A 106 14.38 -6.28 -3.15
CA ASN A 106 14.63 -7.69 -2.84
C ASN A 106 14.15 -8.08 -1.43
N GLU A 107 14.39 -7.24 -0.43
CA GLU A 107 13.92 -7.48 0.95
C GLU A 107 12.38 -7.45 1.04
N ILE A 108 11.77 -6.58 0.23
CA ILE A 108 10.33 -6.49 0.01
C ILE A 108 9.80 -7.79 -0.58
N GLU A 109 10.43 -8.30 -1.63
CA GLU A 109 10.02 -9.55 -2.27
C GLU A 109 10.07 -10.72 -1.30
N GLU A 110 11.14 -10.82 -0.50
CA GLU A 110 11.27 -11.86 0.52
C GLU A 110 10.20 -11.73 1.61
N ARG A 111 9.90 -10.50 2.06
CA ARG A 111 8.80 -10.27 2.99
C ARG A 111 7.44 -10.59 2.38
N ILE A 112 7.19 -10.26 1.12
CA ILE A 112 5.94 -10.63 0.44
C ILE A 112 5.84 -12.14 0.32
N LYS A 113 6.90 -12.86 -0.06
CA LYS A 113 6.91 -14.33 -0.10
C LYS A 113 6.65 -14.95 1.27
N PHE A 114 7.22 -14.38 2.33
CA PHE A 114 6.98 -14.80 3.70
C PHE A 114 5.53 -14.51 4.13
N LEU A 115 5.06 -13.28 3.90
CA LEU A 115 3.71 -12.86 4.19
C LEU A 115 2.68 -13.62 3.35
N ASP A 116 2.97 -14.06 2.13
CA ASP A 116 2.09 -14.92 1.35
C ASP A 116 1.88 -16.27 2.07
N GLY A 117 2.91 -16.79 2.75
CA GLY A 117 2.79 -17.99 3.59
C GLY A 117 1.93 -17.81 4.85
N GLU A 118 1.84 -16.59 5.40
CA GLU A 118 0.98 -16.26 6.55
C GLU A 118 -0.40 -15.69 6.15
N SER A 119 -0.47 -14.94 5.05
CA SER A 119 -1.64 -14.23 4.51
C SER A 119 -2.64 -15.19 3.88
N ASP A 120 -2.19 -16.34 3.38
CA ASP A 120 -3.06 -17.48 3.04
C ASP A 120 -3.96 -17.90 4.23
N ASN A 121 -3.64 -17.48 5.47
CA ASN A 121 -4.43 -17.75 6.68
C ASN A 121 -5.14 -16.54 7.30
N ARG A 122 -4.98 -15.30 6.77
CA ARG A 122 -5.61 -14.11 7.36
C ARG A 122 -6.91 -13.75 6.68
N GLU A 123 -8.01 -13.97 7.38
CA GLU A 123 -9.33 -13.48 6.98
C GLU A 123 -9.47 -11.98 7.31
N LEU A 124 -9.94 -11.19 6.34
CA LEU A 124 -10.38 -9.81 6.61
C LEU A 124 -11.71 -9.84 7.34
N THR A 125 -11.92 -8.87 8.24
CA THR A 125 -13.22 -8.70 8.88
C THR A 125 -14.27 -8.18 7.89
N GLU A 126 -15.55 -8.46 8.14
CA GLU A 126 -16.66 -7.94 7.30
C GLU A 126 -16.62 -6.40 7.19
N LEU A 127 -16.25 -5.71 8.27
CA LEU A 127 -16.09 -4.26 8.31
C LEU A 127 -14.97 -3.77 7.38
N GLU A 128 -13.84 -4.47 7.33
CA GLU A 128 -12.75 -4.13 6.42
C GLU A 128 -13.16 -4.38 4.96
N MET A 129 -13.91 -5.46 4.70
CA MET A 129 -14.44 -5.75 3.37
C MET A 129 -15.46 -4.71 2.87
N GLU A 130 -16.31 -4.16 3.74
CA GLU A 130 -17.29 -3.12 3.38
C GLU A 130 -16.66 -1.74 3.16
N GLU A 131 -15.49 -1.51 3.75
CA GLU A 131 -14.73 -0.26 3.64
C GLU A 131 -13.74 -0.24 2.46
N MET A 132 -13.49 -1.39 1.83
CA MET A 132 -12.63 -1.56 0.64
C MET A 132 -13.43 -1.53 -0.69
#